data_AF-A0A848U2L7-F1
#
_entry.id   AF-A0A848U2L7-F1
#
_cell.length_a   1.000
_cell.length_b   1.000
_cell.length_c   1.000
_cell.angle_alpha   90.00
_cell.angle_beta   90.00
_cell.angle_gamma   90.00
#
_symmetry.space_group_name_H-M   'P 1'
#
loop_
_entity.id
_entity.type
_entity.pdbx_description
1 polymer ?
#
loop_
_entity_poly.entity_id
_entity_poly.type
_entity_poly.pdbx_seq_one_letter_code
_entity_poly.pdbx_strand_id
1 'polypeptide(L)'
;MKLMRFKLITMTLTLMTIGVYGQKQTKTFNEVFNVNAETILDINTSNTDIEFETWDKNQIAIEAIIELDGASPEEASEYFEKGTIEIVGNSKKVEISNVAENSWSFRHSASGLHEFNIDIPDFHFEMPEMPEMPEMPEIYIDEFHIDLSDMPMPPVPAIEFDYEAYKKDGEKYLRKWQKKFDKGFDKEYQQKMEAWSAKMDVKREAMEKRREELAQKHEERMQKRMEAQESRMEAQAEAMEQRAEAMEQRAEEMAKKREKLFEEREDYKNKSNIFYFSSDGENKKFKIKKTIKIKMPKDTKIKMNVRHGEVKLTGNTKNINANLTYSTLLATTIDGDQTIIKTSYSPVRVKKWNYGLLQADYSGNVDLDEVLNLRLSTTSSDVTINNLLESVISNNKMGPIKINTVSKNFKQIDISLQNAEMTCDLPKTGFSVEINGTMSKLTAPAGLKLDRTKHNNTTVHKGYNLNGNNDKSIVINSQYSEVVLKD
;
A
#
# COMPACT_ATOMS: atom_id res chain seq x y z
N MET A 1 -21.85 64.04 13.80
CA MET A 1 -22.32 62.70 13.36
C MET A 1 -21.74 61.64 14.31
N LYS A 2 -22.59 60.99 15.10
CA LYS A 2 -22.17 59.92 16.03
C LYS A 2 -21.89 58.64 15.22
N LEU A 3 -20.68 58.11 15.30
CA LEU A 3 -20.38 56.75 14.87
C LEU A 3 -21.04 55.75 15.85
N MET A 4 -22.08 55.04 15.40
CA MET A 4 -22.62 53.89 16.13
C MET A 4 -21.68 52.70 15.92
N ARG A 5 -21.01 52.28 17.00
CA ARG A 5 -20.32 50.99 17.08
C ARG A 5 -21.39 49.91 17.32
N PHE A 6 -21.64 49.07 16.32
CA PHE A 6 -22.43 47.86 16.48
C PHE A 6 -21.64 46.85 17.34
N LYS A 7 -22.12 46.60 18.56
CA LYS A 7 -21.68 45.45 19.36
C LYS A 7 -22.41 44.21 18.81
N LEU A 8 -21.68 43.24 18.27
CA LEU A 8 -22.23 41.89 18.03
C LEU A 8 -22.54 41.27 19.40
N ILE A 9 -23.83 41.09 19.68
CA ILE A 9 -24.31 40.31 20.82
C ILE A 9 -24.52 38.89 20.28
N THR A 10 -23.63 37.97 20.66
CA THR A 10 -23.81 36.54 20.44
C THR A 10 -24.88 36.06 21.40
N MET A 11 -26.09 35.76 20.90
CA MET A 11 -27.19 35.22 21.68
C MET A 11 -27.15 33.69 21.58
N THR A 12 -26.55 33.01 22.55
CA THR A 12 -26.66 31.57 22.77
C THR A 12 -28.00 31.29 23.46
N LEU A 13 -28.91 30.59 22.80
CA LEU A 13 -30.22 30.23 23.34
C LEU A 13 -30.32 28.70 23.42
N THR A 14 -29.89 28.13 24.55
CA THR A 14 -29.96 26.69 24.80
C THR A 14 -31.36 26.33 25.32
N LEU A 15 -32.22 25.77 24.46
CA LEU A 15 -33.52 25.20 24.86
C LEU A 15 -33.37 23.70 25.15
N MET A 16 -33.69 23.26 26.38
CA MET A 16 -33.76 21.85 26.77
C MET A 16 -35.22 21.37 26.84
N THR A 17 -35.51 20.24 26.20
CA THR A 17 -36.80 19.53 26.32
C THR A 17 -36.55 18.07 26.68
N ILE A 18 -37.23 17.56 27.72
CA ILE A 18 -37.18 16.15 28.15
C ILE A 18 -38.52 15.51 27.80
N GLY A 19 -38.51 14.45 27.00
CA GLY A 19 -39.70 13.66 26.65
C GLY A 19 -39.52 12.21 27.08
N VAL A 20 -40.55 11.64 27.74
CA VAL A 20 -40.57 10.23 28.19
C VAL A 20 -41.52 9.45 27.29
N TYR A 21 -40.98 8.57 26.44
CA TYR A 21 -41.76 7.64 25.62
C TYR A 21 -41.19 6.22 25.81
N GLY A 22 -41.81 5.40 26.67
CA GLY A 22 -41.33 4.05 26.99
C GLY A 22 -39.98 4.04 27.73
N GLN A 23 -39.33 2.88 27.86
CA GLN A 23 -38.01 2.70 28.51
C GLN A 23 -36.84 3.52 27.89
N LYS A 24 -37.14 4.48 27.00
CA LYS A 24 -36.20 5.35 26.30
C LYS A 24 -36.28 6.78 26.83
N GLN A 25 -35.16 7.27 27.34
CA GLN A 25 -34.97 8.65 27.80
C GLN A 25 -34.20 9.43 26.73
N THR A 26 -34.68 10.61 26.34
CA THR A 26 -34.06 11.43 25.27
C THR A 26 -33.74 12.84 25.76
N LYS A 27 -32.55 13.35 25.40
CA LYS A 27 -32.16 14.74 25.60
C LYS A 27 -31.69 15.36 24.29
N THR A 28 -32.24 16.53 23.98
CA THR A 28 -31.91 17.30 22.78
C THR A 28 -31.25 18.63 23.17
N PHE A 29 -30.17 18.97 22.47
CA PHE A 29 -29.46 20.24 22.57
C PHE A 29 -29.56 20.95 21.22
N ASN A 30 -29.94 22.22 21.24
CA ASN A 30 -30.05 23.04 20.04
C ASN A 30 -29.16 24.26 20.18
N GLU A 31 -28.26 24.46 19.22
CA GLU A 31 -27.39 25.63 19.15
C GLU A 31 -27.40 26.23 17.75
N VAL A 32 -27.35 27.56 17.67
CA VAL A 32 -27.38 28.29 16.40
C VAL A 32 -26.28 29.35 16.41
N PHE A 33 -25.43 29.29 15.39
CA PHE A 33 -24.31 30.20 15.21
C PHE A 33 -24.50 31.02 13.93
N ASN A 34 -24.36 32.35 14.02
CA ASN A 34 -24.25 33.18 12.83
C ASN A 34 -22.83 33.02 12.24
N VAL A 35 -22.77 32.75 10.94
CA VAL A 35 -21.52 32.39 10.25
C VAL A 35 -21.27 33.25 9.02
N ASN A 36 -20.04 33.20 8.52
CA ASN A 36 -19.64 33.84 7.26
C ASN A 36 -18.98 32.79 6.34
N ALA A 37 -18.60 33.19 5.14
CA ALA A 37 -18.02 32.29 4.15
C ALA A 37 -16.67 31.66 4.56
N GLU A 38 -15.98 32.24 5.56
CA GLU A 38 -14.71 31.72 6.06
C GLU A 38 -14.86 30.81 7.29
N THR A 39 -16.09 30.61 7.77
CA THR A 39 -16.32 29.82 8.98
C THR A 39 -15.92 28.36 8.76
N ILE A 40 -15.14 27.83 9.70
CA ILE A 40 -14.74 26.42 9.74
C ILE A 40 -15.62 25.70 10.76
N LEU A 41 -16.28 24.63 10.30
CA LEU A 41 -16.96 23.67 11.15
C LEU A 41 -15.99 22.52 11.45
N ASP A 42 -15.52 22.43 12.70
CA ASP A 42 -14.56 21.44 13.18
C ASP A 42 -15.27 20.42 14.07
N ILE A 43 -15.30 19.16 13.66
CA ILE A 43 -16.07 18.10 14.32
C ILE A 43 -15.12 17.00 14.74
N ASN A 44 -15.10 16.67 16.02
CA ASN A 44 -14.29 15.60 16.57
C ASN A 44 -15.13 14.73 17.49
N THR A 45 -15.72 13.67 16.94
CA THR A 45 -16.71 12.87 17.64
C THR A 45 -16.39 11.39 17.59
N SER A 46 -16.73 10.70 18.67
CA SER A 46 -16.73 9.24 18.70
C SER A 46 -18.12 8.70 19.01
N ASN A 47 -18.45 7.52 18.49
CA ASN A 47 -19.69 6.80 18.83
C ASN A 47 -20.95 7.65 18.55
N THR A 48 -20.93 8.42 17.46
CA THR A 48 -21.93 9.46 17.15
C THR A 48 -22.24 9.47 15.66
N ASP A 49 -23.52 9.43 15.33
CA ASP A 49 -24.01 9.58 13.97
C ASP A 49 -24.17 11.07 13.64
N ILE A 50 -23.77 11.49 12.45
CA ILE A 50 -23.82 12.88 12.01
C ILE A 50 -24.59 12.98 10.70
N GLU A 51 -25.57 13.87 10.65
CA GLU A 51 -26.37 14.16 9.46
C GLU A 51 -26.22 15.62 9.08
N PHE A 52 -25.79 15.87 7.84
CA PHE A 52 -25.62 17.20 7.29
C PHE A 52 -26.74 17.53 6.30
N GLU A 53 -27.28 18.73 6.42
CA GLU A 53 -28.22 19.35 5.48
C GLU A 53 -27.71 20.74 5.11
N THR A 54 -27.77 21.10 3.82
CA THR A 54 -27.37 22.43 3.36
C THR A 54 -28.57 23.34 3.17
N TRP A 55 -28.46 24.61 3.54
CA TRP A 55 -29.52 25.63 3.35
C TRP A 55 -28.97 27.00 2.89
N ASP A 56 -29.86 27.92 2.52
CA ASP A 56 -29.50 29.26 2.04
C ASP A 56 -29.57 30.32 3.17
N LYS A 57 -29.12 29.97 4.38
CA LYS A 57 -29.01 30.88 5.53
C LYS A 57 -27.56 30.98 5.98
N ASN A 58 -27.13 32.18 6.39
CA ASN A 58 -25.80 32.44 6.96
C ASN A 58 -25.71 32.03 8.44
N GLN A 59 -26.21 30.83 8.75
CA GLN A 59 -26.26 30.28 10.09
C GLN A 59 -25.92 28.81 10.05
N ILE A 60 -25.22 28.32 11.07
CA ILE A 60 -25.09 26.89 11.34
C ILE A 60 -26.03 26.57 12.49
N ALA A 61 -26.99 25.68 12.27
CA ALA A 61 -27.87 25.16 13.30
C ALA A 61 -27.49 23.70 13.60
N ILE A 62 -27.29 23.40 14.88
CA ILE A 62 -26.86 22.09 15.36
C ILE A 62 -27.92 21.58 16.32
N GLU A 63 -28.44 20.40 16.05
CA GLU A 63 -29.34 19.65 16.92
C GLU A 63 -28.63 18.35 17.33
N ALA A 64 -28.23 18.25 18.59
CA ALA A 64 -27.62 17.04 19.14
C ALA A 64 -28.66 16.28 19.99
N ILE A 65 -28.89 15.02 19.66
CA ILE A 65 -29.89 14.14 20.28
C ILE A 65 -29.17 12.97 20.92
N ILE A 66 -29.47 12.72 22.19
CA ILE A 66 -28.93 11.59 22.96
C ILE A 66 -30.12 10.76 23.43
N GLU A 67 -30.15 9.50 23.03
CA GLU A 67 -31.15 8.52 23.42
C GLU A 67 -30.50 7.45 24.30
N LEU A 68 -31.11 7.20 25.46
CA LEU A 68 -30.75 6.17 26.42
C LEU A 68 -31.89 5.15 26.52
N ASP A 69 -31.66 3.91 26.08
CA ASP A 69 -32.60 2.81 26.22
C ASP A 69 -32.24 1.93 27.42
N GLY A 70 -33.23 1.61 28.25
CA GLY A 70 -33.09 0.72 29.40
C GLY A 70 -32.69 1.40 30.72
N ALA A 71 -32.45 2.72 30.72
CA ALA A 71 -32.07 3.49 31.90
C ALA A 71 -33.29 4.00 32.68
N SER A 72 -33.18 4.03 34.02
CA SER A 72 -34.15 4.73 34.86
C SER A 72 -34.11 6.24 34.60
N PRO A 73 -35.18 7.00 34.92
CA PRO A 73 -35.17 8.46 34.80
C PRO A 73 -34.04 9.13 35.59
N GLU A 74 -33.68 8.59 36.76
CA GLU A 74 -32.61 9.09 37.62
C GLU A 74 -31.23 8.82 37.01
N GLU A 75 -30.99 7.59 36.55
CA GLU A 75 -29.76 7.18 35.86
C GLU A 75 -29.54 7.99 34.57
N ALA A 76 -30.62 8.25 33.82
CA ALA A 76 -30.57 9.08 32.62
C ALA A 76 -30.27 10.55 32.93
N SER A 77 -30.88 11.11 33.99
CA SER A 77 -30.59 12.48 34.42
C SER A 77 -29.12 12.65 34.79
N GLU A 78 -28.54 11.70 35.53
CA GLU A 78 -27.12 11.75 35.90
C GLU A 78 -26.20 11.68 34.66
N TYR A 79 -26.52 10.83 33.68
CA TYR A 79 -25.79 10.77 32.42
C TYR A 79 -25.86 12.10 31.65
N PHE A 80 -27.04 12.72 31.63
CA PHE A 80 -27.31 13.94 30.90
C PHE A 80 -26.72 15.21 31.53
N GLU A 81 -26.48 15.24 32.85
CA GLU A 81 -25.86 16.36 33.56
C GLU A 81 -24.35 16.44 33.35
N LYS A 82 -23.68 15.30 33.12
CA LYS A 82 -22.22 15.24 32.95
C LYS A 82 -21.71 15.88 31.65
N GLY A 83 -22.60 16.14 30.69
CA GLY A 83 -22.28 16.77 29.41
C GLY A 83 -21.45 15.83 28.52
N THR A 84 -22.04 15.31 27.46
CA THR A 84 -21.37 14.28 26.62
C THR A 84 -21.05 14.74 25.20
N ILE A 85 -21.56 15.91 24.82
CA ILE A 85 -21.29 16.61 23.57
C ILE A 85 -21.12 18.09 23.95
N GLU A 86 -20.00 18.68 23.55
CA GLU A 86 -19.71 20.09 23.69
C GLU A 86 -19.84 20.76 22.31
N ILE A 87 -20.59 21.86 22.26
CA ILE A 87 -20.78 22.65 21.05
C ILE A 87 -20.41 24.09 21.40
N VAL A 88 -19.27 24.54 20.89
CA VAL A 88 -18.74 25.89 21.15
C VAL A 88 -18.38 26.55 19.84
N GLY A 89 -18.67 27.84 19.69
CA GLY A 89 -18.40 28.49 18.42
C GLY A 89 -18.58 29.99 18.41
N ASN A 90 -18.02 30.59 17.37
CA ASN A 90 -18.20 31.98 17.00
C ASN A 90 -18.27 32.11 15.47
N SER A 91 -18.24 33.34 14.96
CA SER A 91 -18.34 33.61 13.52
C SER A 91 -17.17 33.09 12.67
N LYS A 92 -16.07 32.61 13.27
CA LYS A 92 -14.90 32.06 12.55
C LYS A 92 -14.79 30.55 12.66
N LYS A 93 -15.14 29.98 13.80
CA LYS A 93 -15.03 28.54 14.05
C LYS A 93 -16.23 28.07 14.87
N VAL A 94 -16.85 26.99 14.43
CA VAL A 94 -17.82 26.22 15.22
C VAL A 94 -17.21 24.85 15.47
N GLU A 95 -17.10 24.45 16.72
CA GLU A 95 -16.46 23.22 17.17
C GLU A 95 -17.49 22.32 17.86
N ILE A 96 -17.51 21.06 17.45
CA ILE A 96 -18.35 20.01 18.01
C ILE A 96 -17.41 18.90 18.48
N SER A 97 -17.42 18.60 19.77
CA SER A 97 -16.57 17.56 20.34
C SER A 97 -17.32 16.69 21.34
N ASN A 98 -16.86 15.45 21.52
CA ASN A 98 -17.25 14.69 22.69
C ASN A 98 -16.43 15.23 23.88
N VAL A 99 -17.10 15.54 25.00
CA VAL A 99 -16.41 15.77 26.27
C VAL A 99 -15.64 14.49 26.61
N ALA A 100 -14.34 14.64 26.89
CA ALA A 100 -13.36 13.55 27.02
C ALA A 100 -13.92 12.33 27.77
N GLU A 101 -13.60 11.13 27.23
CA GLU A 101 -13.90 9.78 27.75
C GLU A 101 -14.60 9.79 29.11
N ASN A 102 -15.94 9.63 29.05
CA ASN A 102 -16.82 9.52 30.19
C ASN A 102 -16.13 8.83 31.39
N SER A 103 -15.73 9.62 32.39
CA SER A 103 -15.32 9.17 33.72
C SER A 103 -16.31 8.17 34.33
N TRP A 104 -17.57 8.20 33.87
CA TRP A 104 -18.62 7.23 34.15
C TRP A 104 -18.28 5.80 33.69
N SER A 105 -17.81 5.61 32.46
CA SER A 105 -17.40 4.29 31.93
C SER A 105 -16.26 3.69 32.76
N PHE A 106 -15.31 4.53 33.17
CA PHE A 106 -14.13 4.12 33.93
C PHE A 106 -14.43 3.84 35.42
N ARG A 107 -15.33 4.62 36.04
CA ARG A 107 -15.73 4.43 37.45
C ARG A 107 -16.55 3.16 37.67
N HIS A 108 -17.30 2.72 36.67
CA HIS A 108 -18.14 1.52 36.75
C HIS A 108 -17.53 0.29 36.07
N SER A 109 -16.40 0.42 35.35
CA SER A 109 -15.62 -0.72 34.83
C SER A 109 -14.54 -1.20 35.80
N ALA A 110 -14.06 -0.35 36.72
CA ALA A 110 -12.96 -0.67 37.63
C ALA A 110 -13.30 -1.74 38.68
N SER A 111 -14.58 -1.97 38.96
CA SER A 111 -15.05 -3.01 39.89
C SER A 111 -15.13 -4.42 39.26
N GLY A 112 -14.83 -4.58 37.97
CA GLY A 112 -14.95 -5.84 37.23
C GLY A 112 -13.64 -6.45 36.72
N LEU A 113 -12.46 -5.94 37.12
CA LEU A 113 -11.16 -6.43 36.62
C LEU A 113 -10.73 -7.79 37.19
N HIS A 114 -11.54 -8.45 38.03
CA HIS A 114 -11.15 -9.72 38.66
C HIS A 114 -11.47 -10.97 37.82
N GLU A 115 -12.12 -10.86 36.65
CA GLU A 115 -12.61 -12.06 35.95
C GLU A 115 -12.47 -12.01 34.41
N PHE A 116 -11.46 -11.33 33.90
CA PHE A 116 -11.05 -11.46 32.49
C PHE A 116 -9.79 -12.31 32.39
N ASN A 117 -9.96 -13.63 32.36
CA ASN A 117 -8.93 -14.54 31.85
C ASN A 117 -8.94 -14.47 30.32
N ILE A 118 -8.31 -13.44 29.76
CA ILE A 118 -8.03 -13.39 28.32
C ILE A 118 -6.85 -14.31 28.09
N ASP A 119 -7.13 -15.50 27.58
CA ASP A 119 -6.12 -16.37 27.01
C ASP A 119 -5.65 -15.69 25.71
N ILE A 120 -4.52 -15.01 25.77
CA ILE A 120 -3.87 -14.41 24.61
C ILE A 120 -3.09 -15.55 23.95
N PRO A 121 -3.55 -16.12 22.81
CA PRO A 121 -2.72 -17.08 22.09
C PRO A 121 -1.42 -16.40 21.70
N ASP A 122 -0.31 -17.00 22.12
CA ASP A 122 1.06 -16.52 21.92
C ASP A 122 1.30 -16.27 20.43
N PHE A 123 1.31 -15.01 20.02
CA PHE A 123 1.61 -14.59 18.65
C PHE A 123 3.13 -14.71 18.43
N HIS A 124 3.59 -15.91 18.10
CA HIS A 124 4.94 -16.14 17.62
C HIS A 124 5.06 -15.64 16.17
N PHE A 125 5.72 -14.49 15.99
CA PHE A 125 6.18 -14.01 14.70
C PHE A 125 7.41 -14.84 14.29
N GLU A 126 7.21 -15.90 13.49
CA GLU A 126 8.33 -16.55 12.79
C GLU A 126 8.74 -15.65 11.61
N MET A 127 9.82 -14.90 11.78
CA MET A 127 10.48 -14.25 10.65
C MET A 127 10.96 -15.35 9.69
N PRO A 128 10.63 -15.29 8.40
CA PRO A 128 11.20 -16.22 7.43
C PRO A 128 12.72 -16.07 7.43
N GLU A 129 13.44 -17.17 7.63
CA GLU A 129 14.89 -17.19 7.49
C GLU A 129 15.27 -16.63 6.11
N MET A 130 16.14 -15.62 6.11
CA MET A 130 16.67 -15.08 4.87
C MET A 130 17.40 -16.21 4.12
N PRO A 131 17.12 -16.41 2.82
CA PRO A 131 17.84 -17.41 2.04
C PRO A 131 19.33 -17.07 2.07
N GLU A 132 20.16 -18.03 2.47
CA GLU A 132 21.61 -17.91 2.38
C GLU A 132 21.97 -17.58 0.93
N MET A 133 22.70 -16.48 0.72
CA MET A 133 23.19 -16.12 -0.60
C MET A 133 24.04 -17.27 -1.12
N PRO A 134 23.80 -17.76 -2.35
CA PRO A 134 24.66 -18.79 -2.93
C PRO A 134 26.09 -18.25 -3.00
N GLU A 135 27.03 -18.96 -2.39
CA GLU A 135 28.45 -18.65 -2.50
C GLU A 135 28.81 -18.56 -3.98
N MET A 136 29.37 -17.41 -4.37
CA MET A 136 29.89 -17.19 -5.72
C MET A 136 30.85 -18.33 -6.05
N PRO A 137 30.75 -18.96 -7.23
CA PRO A 137 31.66 -20.03 -7.61
C PRO A 137 33.09 -19.49 -7.57
N GLU A 138 33.93 -20.08 -6.73
CA GLU A 138 35.37 -19.88 -6.82
C GLU A 138 35.80 -20.31 -8.23
N ILE A 139 36.14 -19.31 -9.05
CA ILE A 139 36.81 -19.57 -10.32
C ILE A 139 38.20 -20.09 -9.92
N TYR A 140 38.41 -21.41 -10.00
CA TYR A 140 39.73 -22.00 -9.86
C TYR A 140 40.58 -21.55 -11.07
N ILE A 141 41.29 -20.43 -10.93
CA ILE A 141 42.32 -19.96 -11.88
C ILE A 141 43.64 -20.70 -11.59
N ASP A 142 43.60 -22.02 -11.36
CA ASP A 142 44.80 -22.78 -10.99
C ASP A 142 45.42 -23.55 -12.18
N GLU A 143 44.85 -23.40 -13.39
CA GLU A 143 45.24 -24.20 -14.57
C GLU A 143 46.20 -23.51 -15.55
N PHE A 144 46.68 -22.29 -15.26
CA PHE A 144 47.67 -21.61 -16.12
C PHE A 144 49.12 -21.74 -15.63
N HIS A 145 49.41 -22.63 -14.68
CA HIS A 145 50.77 -22.88 -14.23
C HIS A 145 51.49 -23.86 -15.16
N ILE A 146 52.26 -23.32 -16.10
CA ILE A 146 53.30 -24.09 -16.81
C ILE A 146 54.36 -24.47 -15.77
N ASP A 147 54.46 -25.76 -15.44
CA ASP A 147 55.50 -26.29 -14.55
C ASP A 147 56.88 -26.19 -15.22
N LEU A 148 57.60 -25.10 -14.93
CA LEU A 148 58.96 -24.81 -15.39
C LEU A 148 60.03 -25.28 -14.40
N SER A 149 59.66 -26.00 -13.34
CA SER A 149 60.52 -26.28 -12.18
C SER A 149 61.81 -27.05 -12.52
N ASP A 150 61.81 -27.77 -13.64
CA ASP A 150 62.94 -28.58 -14.11
C ASP A 150 63.60 -28.02 -15.38
N MET A 151 63.28 -26.79 -15.81
CA MET A 151 63.88 -26.21 -17.02
C MET A 151 65.39 -26.05 -16.82
N PRO A 152 66.24 -26.57 -17.72
CA PRO A 152 67.69 -26.36 -17.65
C PRO A 152 68.01 -24.87 -17.66
N MET A 153 68.45 -24.35 -16.51
CA MET A 153 68.87 -22.96 -16.37
C MET A 153 69.96 -22.65 -17.39
N PRO A 154 69.86 -21.52 -18.13
CA PRO A 154 70.91 -21.14 -19.04
C PRO A 154 72.23 -20.98 -18.26
N PRO A 155 73.36 -21.35 -18.86
CA PRO A 155 74.67 -21.24 -18.24
C PRO A 155 74.93 -19.80 -17.80
N VAL A 156 75.04 -19.56 -16.50
CA VAL A 156 75.41 -18.24 -15.98
C VAL A 156 76.91 -18.06 -16.25
N PRO A 157 77.36 -16.97 -16.89
CA PRO A 157 78.78 -16.79 -17.15
C PRO A 157 79.48 -16.68 -15.80
N ALA A 158 80.50 -17.52 -15.58
CA ALA A 158 81.24 -17.59 -14.31
C ALA A 158 82.11 -16.34 -14.00
N ILE A 159 81.89 -15.23 -14.72
CA ILE A 159 82.64 -13.99 -14.60
C ILE A 159 81.62 -12.87 -14.40
N GLU A 160 81.66 -12.23 -13.23
CA GLU A 160 80.89 -11.02 -12.96
C GLU A 160 81.22 -9.95 -14.02
N PHE A 161 80.19 -9.25 -14.49
CA PHE A 161 80.36 -8.22 -15.51
C PHE A 161 81.19 -7.07 -14.93
N ASP A 162 82.40 -6.88 -15.45
CA ASP A 162 83.31 -5.84 -15.01
C ASP A 162 82.98 -4.52 -15.72
N TYR A 163 82.23 -3.68 -15.02
CA TYR A 163 81.77 -2.39 -15.51
C TYR A 163 82.92 -1.41 -15.79
N GLU A 164 84.03 -1.49 -15.05
CA GLU A 164 85.18 -0.61 -15.25
C GLU A 164 85.97 -0.99 -16.51
N ALA A 165 86.18 -2.30 -16.71
CA ALA A 165 86.81 -2.82 -17.93
C ALA A 165 85.94 -2.57 -19.17
N TYR A 166 84.62 -2.68 -19.05
CA TYR A 166 83.68 -2.31 -20.11
C TYR A 166 83.74 -0.82 -20.43
N LYS A 167 83.78 0.07 -19.43
CA LYS A 167 83.84 1.52 -19.65
C LYS A 167 85.13 1.95 -20.38
N LYS A 168 86.21 1.18 -20.22
CA LYS A 168 87.53 1.44 -20.83
C LYS A 168 87.69 0.86 -22.24
N ASP A 169 87.23 -0.37 -22.47
CA ASP A 169 87.46 -1.11 -23.73
C ASP A 169 86.17 -1.41 -24.54
N GLY A 170 85.00 -1.02 -24.04
CA GLY A 170 83.70 -1.01 -24.72
C GLY A 170 83.39 -2.28 -25.51
N GLU A 171 83.25 -2.13 -26.83
CA GLU A 171 82.94 -3.21 -27.77
C GLU A 171 83.94 -4.37 -27.73
N LYS A 172 85.21 -4.09 -27.45
CA LYS A 172 86.27 -5.11 -27.42
C LYS A 172 86.11 -6.01 -26.19
N TYR A 173 85.62 -5.45 -25.07
CA TYR A 173 85.25 -6.19 -23.87
C TYR A 173 83.97 -7.01 -24.13
N LEU A 174 82.92 -6.40 -24.70
CA LEU A 174 81.67 -7.10 -25.02
C LEU A 174 81.89 -8.30 -25.96
N ARG A 175 82.69 -8.17 -27.02
CA ARG A 175 83.00 -9.29 -27.92
C ARG A 175 83.74 -10.43 -27.22
N LYS A 176 84.61 -10.12 -26.25
CA LYS A 176 85.30 -11.14 -25.44
C LYS A 176 84.37 -11.79 -24.42
N TRP A 177 83.46 -11.01 -23.83
CA TRP A 177 82.46 -11.50 -22.88
C TRP A 177 81.43 -12.40 -23.58
N GLN A 178 80.90 -11.97 -24.73
CA GLN A 178 79.99 -12.75 -25.57
C GLN A 178 80.62 -14.08 -26.03
N LYS A 179 81.88 -14.06 -26.52
CA LYS A 179 82.59 -15.31 -26.88
C LYS A 179 82.83 -16.27 -25.70
N LYS A 180 82.78 -15.79 -24.46
CA LYS A 180 82.90 -16.62 -23.26
C LYS A 180 81.55 -17.12 -22.76
N PHE A 181 80.50 -16.31 -22.91
CA PHE A 181 79.11 -16.69 -22.63
C PHE A 181 78.61 -17.75 -23.62
N ASP A 182 78.89 -17.60 -24.92
CA ASP A 182 78.54 -18.57 -25.96
C ASP A 182 79.18 -19.95 -25.75
N LYS A 183 80.35 -20.01 -25.07
CA LYS A 183 80.99 -21.29 -24.72
C LYS A 183 80.24 -22.08 -23.64
N GLY A 184 79.33 -21.45 -22.89
CA GLY A 184 78.50 -22.13 -21.89
C GLY A 184 77.34 -22.92 -22.49
N PHE A 185 76.91 -22.59 -23.72
CA PHE A 185 75.86 -23.30 -24.46
C PHE A 185 76.47 -24.45 -25.26
N ASP A 186 77.12 -25.37 -24.58
CA ASP A 186 77.75 -26.53 -25.19
C ASP A 186 76.74 -27.61 -25.62
N LYS A 187 77.24 -28.67 -26.26
CA LYS A 187 76.42 -29.83 -26.64
C LYS A 187 75.70 -30.48 -25.45
N GLU A 188 76.24 -30.36 -24.24
CA GLU A 188 75.67 -30.97 -23.04
C GLU A 188 74.41 -30.21 -22.59
N TYR A 189 74.42 -28.88 -22.66
CA TYR A 189 73.22 -28.06 -22.41
C TYR A 189 72.12 -28.32 -23.46
N GLN A 190 72.48 -28.41 -24.74
CA GLN A 190 71.52 -28.73 -25.81
C GLN A 190 70.87 -30.10 -25.58
N GLN A 191 71.64 -31.11 -25.21
CA GLN A 191 71.10 -32.44 -24.88
C GLN A 191 70.19 -32.42 -23.65
N LYS A 192 70.50 -31.61 -22.62
CA LYS A 192 69.63 -31.44 -21.44
C LYS A 192 68.31 -30.77 -21.80
N MET A 193 68.34 -29.77 -22.69
CA MET A 193 67.13 -29.11 -23.20
C MET A 193 66.27 -30.05 -24.06
N GLU A 194 66.87 -30.84 -24.96
CA GLU A 194 66.16 -31.84 -25.76
C GLU A 194 65.53 -32.93 -24.89
N ALA A 195 66.25 -33.41 -23.87
CA ALA A 195 65.72 -34.38 -22.91
C ALA A 195 64.57 -33.79 -22.07
N TRP A 196 64.65 -32.51 -21.72
CA TRP A 196 63.58 -31.81 -21.01
C TRP A 196 62.36 -31.60 -21.90
N SER A 197 62.53 -31.17 -23.16
CA SER A 197 61.40 -31.00 -24.09
C SER A 197 60.68 -32.31 -24.37
N ALA A 198 61.42 -33.41 -24.55
CA ALA A 198 60.84 -34.74 -24.73
C ALA A 198 60.03 -35.19 -23.49
N LYS A 199 60.50 -34.90 -22.28
CA LYS A 199 59.73 -35.17 -21.04
C LYS A 199 58.47 -34.30 -20.95
N MET A 200 58.53 -33.06 -21.40
CA MET A 200 57.38 -32.15 -21.40
C MET A 200 56.33 -32.55 -22.42
N ASP A 201 56.72 -33.07 -23.58
CA ASP A 201 55.78 -33.58 -24.58
C ASP A 201 54.96 -34.77 -24.01
N VAL A 202 55.62 -35.71 -23.32
CA VAL A 202 54.94 -36.83 -22.65
C VAL A 202 54.05 -36.35 -21.49
N LYS A 203 54.52 -35.41 -20.67
CA LYS A 203 53.69 -34.80 -19.61
C LYS A 203 52.48 -34.05 -20.19
N ARG A 204 52.63 -33.38 -21.33
CA ARG A 204 51.56 -32.61 -21.98
C ARG A 204 50.47 -33.53 -22.52
N GLU A 205 50.83 -34.63 -23.18
CA GLU A 205 49.84 -35.62 -23.64
C GLU A 205 49.07 -36.26 -22.46
N ALA A 206 49.77 -36.56 -21.36
CA ALA A 206 49.13 -37.07 -20.14
C ALA A 206 48.21 -36.02 -19.47
N MET A 207 48.61 -34.75 -19.49
CA MET A 207 47.80 -33.64 -18.98
C MET A 207 46.56 -33.40 -19.85
N GLU A 208 46.68 -33.46 -21.18
CA GLU A 208 45.55 -33.29 -22.10
C GLU A 208 44.49 -34.37 -21.90
N LYS A 209 44.90 -35.64 -21.77
CA LYS A 209 43.95 -36.72 -21.43
C LYS A 209 43.27 -36.50 -20.09
N ARG A 210 44.02 -36.08 -19.07
CA ARG A 210 43.47 -35.76 -17.75
C ARG A 210 42.52 -34.56 -17.81
N ARG A 211 42.79 -33.57 -18.66
CA ARG A 211 41.95 -32.39 -18.90
C ARG A 211 40.64 -32.79 -19.57
N GLU A 212 40.68 -33.67 -20.58
CA GLU A 212 39.48 -34.17 -21.23
C GLU A 212 38.60 -34.98 -20.27
N GLU A 213 39.19 -35.86 -19.44
CA GLU A 213 38.44 -36.60 -18.40
C GLU A 213 37.85 -35.68 -17.32
N LEU A 214 38.59 -34.64 -16.90
CA LEU A 214 38.10 -33.67 -15.92
C LEU A 214 37.01 -32.76 -16.51
N ALA A 215 37.14 -32.35 -17.76
CA ALA A 215 36.14 -31.56 -18.47
C ALA A 215 34.83 -32.33 -18.60
N GLN A 216 34.88 -33.61 -18.97
CA GLN A 216 33.69 -34.47 -19.02
C GLN A 216 33.04 -34.65 -17.65
N LYS A 217 33.83 -34.89 -16.59
CA LYS A 217 33.31 -34.98 -15.21
C LYS A 217 32.74 -33.66 -14.72
N HIS A 218 33.32 -32.53 -15.13
CA HIS A 218 32.83 -31.21 -14.79
C HIS A 218 31.49 -30.92 -15.49
N GLU A 219 31.39 -31.23 -16.77
CA GLU A 219 30.16 -31.08 -17.56
C GLU A 219 29.02 -31.95 -17.00
N GLU A 220 29.30 -33.21 -16.67
CA GLU A 220 28.31 -34.11 -16.04
C GLU A 220 27.88 -33.62 -14.65
N ARG A 221 28.82 -33.11 -13.84
CA ARG A 221 28.52 -32.52 -12.52
C ARG A 221 27.70 -31.23 -12.65
N MET A 222 28.01 -30.40 -13.64
CA MET A 222 27.27 -29.17 -13.93
C MET A 222 25.85 -29.49 -14.38
N GLN A 223 25.67 -30.47 -15.25
CA GLN A 223 24.35 -30.91 -15.71
C GLN A 223 23.50 -31.44 -14.55
N LYS A 224 24.05 -32.35 -13.72
CA LYS A 224 23.38 -32.83 -12.49
C LYS A 224 23.02 -31.71 -11.52
N ARG A 225 23.86 -30.66 -11.44
CA ARG A 225 23.64 -29.52 -10.55
C ARG A 225 22.58 -28.56 -11.12
N MET A 226 22.51 -28.39 -12.44
CA MET A 226 21.44 -27.64 -13.10
C MET A 226 20.09 -28.36 -12.96
N GLU A 227 20.04 -29.68 -13.16
CA GLU A 227 18.82 -30.48 -12.95
C GLU A 227 18.36 -30.45 -11.47
N ALA A 228 19.31 -30.53 -10.52
CA ALA A 228 19.01 -30.36 -9.10
C ALA A 228 18.54 -28.94 -8.73
N GLN A 229 19.01 -27.93 -9.46
CA GLN A 229 18.58 -26.54 -9.28
C GLN A 229 17.20 -26.30 -9.88
N GLU A 230 16.92 -26.83 -11.07
CA GLU A 230 15.62 -26.75 -11.73
C GLU A 230 14.55 -27.46 -10.89
N SER A 231 14.80 -28.68 -10.44
CA SER A 231 13.89 -29.39 -9.51
C SER A 231 13.70 -28.67 -8.17
N ARG A 232 14.72 -27.99 -7.64
CA ARG A 232 14.57 -27.13 -6.44
C ARG A 232 13.74 -25.87 -6.72
N MET A 233 13.90 -25.26 -7.90
CA MET A 233 13.11 -24.10 -8.30
C MET A 233 11.65 -24.49 -8.55
N GLU A 234 11.39 -25.63 -9.18
CA GLU A 234 10.05 -26.19 -9.34
C GLU A 234 9.42 -26.51 -7.99
N ALA A 235 10.13 -27.20 -7.08
CA ALA A 235 9.63 -27.48 -5.74
C ALA A 235 9.39 -26.20 -4.92
N GLN A 236 10.20 -25.14 -5.11
CA GLN A 236 9.96 -23.83 -4.50
C GLN A 236 8.77 -23.09 -5.13
N ALA A 237 8.59 -23.18 -6.44
CA ALA A 237 7.45 -22.61 -7.14
C ALA A 237 6.15 -23.29 -6.69
N GLU A 238 6.13 -24.63 -6.62
CA GLU A 238 5.00 -25.41 -6.09
C GLU A 238 4.75 -25.09 -4.61
N ALA A 239 5.79 -24.99 -3.77
CA ALA A 239 5.62 -24.62 -2.37
C ALA A 239 5.13 -23.17 -2.19
N MET A 240 5.52 -22.26 -3.10
CA MET A 240 5.04 -20.88 -3.12
C MET A 240 3.59 -20.80 -3.61
N GLU A 241 3.21 -21.61 -4.60
CA GLU A 241 1.84 -21.73 -5.08
C GLU A 241 0.94 -22.35 -4.01
N GLN A 242 1.36 -23.44 -3.35
CA GLN A 242 0.64 -24.02 -2.21
C GLN A 242 0.54 -23.04 -1.03
N ARG A 243 1.57 -22.22 -0.78
CA ARG A 243 1.50 -21.16 0.24
C ARG A 243 0.60 -20.00 -0.17
N ALA A 244 0.57 -19.64 -1.45
CA ALA A 244 -0.33 -18.63 -1.99
C ALA A 244 -1.78 -19.11 -1.90
N GLU A 245 -2.07 -20.35 -2.31
CA GLU A 245 -3.38 -21.00 -2.15
C GLU A 245 -3.77 -21.13 -0.67
N ALA A 246 -2.86 -21.54 0.23
CA ALA A 246 -3.14 -21.61 1.66
C ALA A 246 -3.35 -20.21 2.28
N MET A 247 -2.66 -19.18 1.77
CA MET A 247 -2.86 -17.79 2.19
C MET A 247 -4.17 -17.24 1.66
N GLU A 248 -4.55 -17.56 0.43
CA GLU A 248 -5.82 -17.21 -0.20
C GLU A 248 -6.98 -17.92 0.50
N GLN A 249 -6.85 -19.21 0.81
CA GLN A 249 -7.81 -19.96 1.62
C GLN A 249 -7.91 -19.38 3.03
N ARG A 250 -6.80 -19.00 3.67
CA ARG A 250 -6.82 -18.31 4.97
C ARG A 250 -7.40 -16.91 4.86
N ALA A 251 -7.16 -16.19 3.77
CA ALA A 251 -7.71 -14.86 3.52
C ALA A 251 -9.21 -14.95 3.25
N GLU A 252 -9.68 -15.97 2.52
CA GLU A 252 -11.08 -16.30 2.33
C GLU A 252 -11.74 -16.78 3.62
N GLU A 253 -11.07 -17.62 4.42
CA GLU A 253 -11.61 -18.11 5.69
C GLU A 253 -11.63 -16.99 6.73
N MET A 254 -10.63 -16.10 6.73
CA MET A 254 -10.63 -14.84 7.47
C MET A 254 -11.67 -13.88 6.91
N ALA A 255 -11.86 -13.79 5.60
CA ALA A 255 -12.89 -12.96 4.98
C ALA A 255 -14.28 -13.49 5.31
N LYS A 256 -14.52 -14.81 5.31
CA LYS A 256 -15.75 -15.48 5.73
C LYS A 256 -15.96 -15.41 7.25
N LYS A 257 -14.91 -15.52 8.06
CA LYS A 257 -14.98 -15.26 9.52
C LYS A 257 -15.23 -13.79 9.80
N ARG A 258 -14.62 -12.89 9.03
CA ARG A 258 -14.76 -11.43 9.14
C ARG A 258 -16.11 -10.99 8.60
N GLU A 259 -16.63 -11.61 7.55
CA GLU A 259 -17.96 -11.45 6.96
C GLU A 259 -19.00 -12.03 7.90
N LYS A 260 -18.79 -13.19 8.53
CA LYS A 260 -19.63 -13.65 9.66
C LYS A 260 -19.58 -12.71 10.86
N LEU A 261 -18.40 -12.21 11.23
CA LEU A 261 -18.23 -11.14 12.24
C LEU A 261 -18.85 -9.81 11.78
N PHE A 262 -18.96 -9.56 10.47
CA PHE A 262 -19.56 -8.37 9.86
C PHE A 262 -21.05 -8.54 9.63
N GLU A 263 -21.58 -9.76 9.50
CA GLU A 263 -23.00 -10.13 9.43
C GLU A 263 -23.57 -10.17 10.85
N GLU A 264 -22.84 -10.77 11.80
CA GLU A 264 -23.08 -10.61 13.25
C GLU A 264 -22.95 -9.13 13.67
N ARG A 265 -22.19 -8.30 12.94
CA ARG A 265 -22.13 -6.83 13.09
C ARG A 265 -23.07 -6.03 12.16
N GLU A 266 -23.63 -6.57 11.09
CA GLU A 266 -24.60 -5.87 10.22
C GLU A 266 -25.98 -5.89 10.89
N ASP A 267 -26.23 -6.90 11.74
CA ASP A 267 -27.26 -6.85 12.79
C ASP A 267 -27.04 -5.71 13.81
N TYR A 268 -25.88 -5.01 13.77
CA TYR A 268 -25.62 -3.77 14.53
C TYR A 268 -26.00 -2.48 13.80
N LYS A 269 -26.57 -2.50 12.59
CA LYS A 269 -27.34 -1.33 12.11
C LYS A 269 -28.44 -0.92 13.10
N ASN A 270 -28.83 -1.85 13.98
CA ASN A 270 -29.81 -1.64 15.03
C ASN A 270 -29.26 -1.74 16.46
N LYS A 271 -27.94 -1.83 16.69
CA LYS A 271 -27.35 -1.85 18.05
C LYS A 271 -26.35 -0.71 18.23
N SER A 272 -26.87 0.51 18.31
CA SER A 272 -26.13 1.65 18.87
C SER A 272 -25.55 1.25 20.24
N ASN A 273 -24.23 1.30 20.38
CA ASN A 273 -23.43 1.19 21.60
C ASN A 273 -24.17 0.68 22.86
N ILE A 274 -24.21 -0.64 23.04
CA ILE A 274 -24.61 -1.27 24.31
C ILE A 274 -23.43 -1.13 25.27
N PHE A 275 -23.58 -0.31 26.30
CA PHE A 275 -22.61 -0.20 27.39
C PHE A 275 -23.09 -1.04 28.57
N TYR A 276 -22.17 -1.83 29.13
CA TYR A 276 -22.39 -2.62 30.33
C TYR A 276 -21.99 -1.81 31.55
N PHE A 277 -22.87 -1.74 32.54
CA PHE A 277 -22.58 -1.11 33.82
C PHE A 277 -23.00 -2.01 34.97
N SER A 278 -22.11 -2.14 35.96
CA SER A 278 -22.46 -2.70 37.26
C SER A 278 -22.97 -1.56 38.14
N SER A 279 -24.24 -1.64 38.52
CA SER A 279 -24.81 -0.92 39.65
C SER A 279 -25.49 -1.96 40.53
N ASP A 280 -25.17 -1.96 41.82
CA ASP A 280 -25.73 -2.87 42.84
C ASP A 280 -25.48 -4.38 42.59
N GLY A 281 -24.38 -4.72 41.90
CA GLY A 281 -24.01 -6.13 41.65
C GLY A 281 -24.73 -6.78 40.46
N GLU A 282 -25.60 -6.05 39.75
CA GLU A 282 -26.20 -6.50 38.50
C GLU A 282 -25.61 -5.78 37.28
N ASN A 283 -25.27 -6.54 36.24
CA ASN A 283 -24.84 -6.01 34.94
C ASN A 283 -26.06 -5.48 34.17
N LYS A 284 -26.31 -4.17 34.27
CA LYS A 284 -27.35 -3.51 33.47
C LYS A 284 -26.79 -3.12 32.10
N LYS A 285 -27.58 -3.39 31.05
CA LYS A 285 -27.26 -3.06 29.66
C LYS A 285 -28.00 -1.77 29.30
N PHE A 286 -27.27 -0.69 29.04
CA PHE A 286 -27.87 0.53 28.49
C PHE A 286 -27.44 0.72 27.05
N LYS A 287 -28.38 1.07 26.19
CA LYS A 287 -28.12 1.36 24.79
C LYS A 287 -28.04 2.88 24.63
N ILE A 288 -26.90 3.39 24.17
CA ILE A 288 -26.70 4.84 23.99
C ILE A 288 -26.60 5.13 22.50
N LYS A 289 -27.50 6.00 22.02
CA LYS A 289 -27.44 6.53 20.66
C LYS A 289 -27.22 8.03 20.71
N LYS A 290 -26.19 8.50 20.00
CA LYS A 290 -25.90 9.93 19.83
C LYS A 290 -26.05 10.28 18.36
N THR A 291 -26.86 11.29 18.07
CA THR A 291 -27.08 11.79 16.71
C THR A 291 -26.88 13.30 16.70
N ILE A 292 -26.11 13.83 15.75
CA ILE A 292 -25.91 15.26 15.56
C ILE A 292 -26.41 15.64 14.16
N LYS A 293 -27.44 16.47 14.10
CA LYS A 293 -27.95 17.04 12.85
C LYS A 293 -27.41 18.45 12.70
N ILE A 294 -26.83 18.73 11.53
CA ILE A 294 -26.17 19.99 11.24
C ILE A 294 -26.79 20.58 9.98
N LYS A 295 -27.41 21.76 10.11
CA LYS A 295 -27.84 22.58 8.99
C LYS A 295 -26.86 23.73 8.77
N MET A 296 -26.34 23.88 7.56
CA MET A 296 -25.27 24.86 7.28
C MET A 296 -25.34 25.42 5.85
N PRO A 297 -24.72 26.59 5.56
CA PRO A 297 -24.54 27.06 4.19
C PRO A 297 -23.71 26.09 3.35
N LYS A 298 -23.95 26.06 2.03
CA LYS A 298 -23.26 25.16 1.08
C LYS A 298 -21.73 25.33 1.05
N ASP A 299 -21.24 26.56 1.24
CA ASP A 299 -19.82 26.90 1.13
C ASP A 299 -19.06 26.80 2.47
N THR A 300 -19.69 26.23 3.50
CA THR A 300 -19.05 26.05 4.82
C THR A 300 -17.90 25.07 4.72
N LYS A 301 -16.71 25.46 5.19
CA LYS A 301 -15.54 24.55 5.24
C LYS A 301 -15.71 23.56 6.38
N ILE A 302 -15.71 22.28 6.07
CA ILE A 302 -15.89 21.22 7.05
C ILE A 302 -14.57 20.52 7.30
N LYS A 303 -14.18 20.44 8.56
CA LYS A 303 -13.13 19.56 9.05
C LYS A 303 -13.76 18.57 10.01
N MET A 304 -13.62 17.28 9.76
CA MET A 304 -14.19 16.26 10.62
C MET A 304 -13.23 15.12 10.92
N ASN A 305 -13.26 14.65 12.16
CA ASN A 305 -12.65 13.44 12.64
C ASN A 305 -13.74 12.64 13.35
N VAL A 306 -14.13 11.50 12.77
CA VAL A 306 -15.23 10.68 13.26
C VAL A 306 -14.72 9.26 13.46
N ARG A 307 -14.95 8.73 14.67
CA ARG A 307 -14.61 7.36 15.02
C ARG A 307 -15.85 6.60 15.49
N HIS A 308 -16.16 5.46 14.89
CA HIS A 308 -17.36 4.66 15.22
C HIS A 308 -18.66 5.48 15.07
N GLY A 309 -19.21 5.57 13.86
CA GLY A 309 -20.46 6.29 13.61
C GLY A 309 -20.79 6.43 12.14
N GLU A 310 -22.01 6.82 11.83
CA GLU A 310 -22.46 7.05 10.45
C GLU A 310 -22.45 8.54 10.10
N VAL A 311 -21.87 8.91 8.97
CA VAL A 311 -21.84 10.28 8.44
C VAL A 311 -22.68 10.37 7.17
N LYS A 312 -23.76 11.15 7.22
CA LYS A 312 -24.66 11.41 6.09
C LYS A 312 -24.49 12.82 5.53
N LEU A 313 -24.10 12.91 4.27
CA LEU A 313 -24.00 14.16 3.52
C LEU A 313 -25.14 14.21 2.48
N THR A 314 -26.25 14.87 2.83
CA THR A 314 -27.46 14.91 1.98
C THR A 314 -27.46 16.06 0.96
N GLY A 315 -26.61 17.08 1.14
CA GLY A 315 -26.49 18.23 0.23
C GLY A 315 -25.17 18.25 -0.56
N ASN A 316 -25.06 19.21 -1.49
CA ASN A 316 -23.80 19.47 -2.20
C ASN A 316 -22.82 20.17 -1.25
N THR A 317 -21.88 19.40 -0.71
CA THR A 317 -20.86 19.88 0.24
C THR A 317 -19.53 19.99 -0.48
N LYS A 318 -18.85 21.13 -0.31
CA LYS A 318 -17.60 21.44 -1.00
C LYS A 318 -16.42 21.48 -0.04
N ASN A 319 -15.24 21.09 -0.52
CA ASN A 319 -13.96 21.25 0.17
C ASN A 319 -13.94 20.65 1.58
N ILE A 320 -14.38 19.39 1.68
CA ILE A 320 -14.45 18.65 2.95
C ILE A 320 -13.07 18.10 3.28
N ASN A 321 -12.65 18.22 4.54
CA ASN A 321 -11.51 17.49 5.08
C ASN A 321 -12.00 16.51 6.15
N ALA A 322 -12.04 15.22 5.83
CA ALA A 322 -12.60 14.20 6.71
C ALA A 322 -11.60 13.09 7.01
N ASN A 323 -11.50 12.71 8.28
CA ASN A 323 -10.88 11.46 8.73
C ASN A 323 -11.96 10.60 9.38
N LEU A 324 -12.24 9.43 8.79
CA LEU A 324 -13.30 8.53 9.20
C LEU A 324 -12.69 7.17 9.55
N THR A 325 -12.89 6.70 10.78
CA THR A 325 -12.31 5.43 11.25
C THR A 325 -13.40 4.56 11.86
N TYR A 326 -13.60 3.35 11.33
CA TYR A 326 -14.75 2.51 11.65
C TYR A 326 -16.09 3.25 11.50
N SER A 327 -16.19 4.11 10.50
CA SER A 327 -17.31 5.02 10.30
C SER A 327 -17.86 4.93 8.88
N THR A 328 -19.17 4.76 8.74
CA THR A 328 -19.80 4.67 7.43
C THR A 328 -19.97 6.06 6.84
N LEU A 329 -19.54 6.27 5.60
CA LEU A 329 -19.80 7.50 4.84
C LEU A 329 -20.92 7.25 3.83
N LEU A 330 -22.00 8.02 3.92
CA LEU A 330 -23.10 8.05 2.96
C LEU A 330 -23.21 9.46 2.38
N ALA A 331 -22.86 9.66 1.11
CA ALA A 331 -22.89 10.98 0.49
C ALA A 331 -23.68 11.00 -0.82
N THR A 332 -24.50 12.04 -0.99
CA THR A 332 -25.21 12.26 -2.26
C THR A 332 -24.31 12.92 -3.29
N THR A 333 -23.54 13.94 -2.89
CA THR A 333 -22.59 14.61 -3.79
C THR A 333 -21.39 15.10 -3.00
N ILE A 334 -20.21 14.80 -3.52
CA ILE A 334 -18.93 15.28 -3.02
C ILE A 334 -18.28 16.13 -4.10
N ASP A 335 -17.91 17.35 -3.75
CA ASP A 335 -17.42 18.35 -4.68
C ASP A 335 -16.29 19.19 -4.06
N GLY A 336 -15.56 19.94 -4.90
CA GLY A 336 -14.42 20.76 -4.49
C GLY A 336 -13.07 20.07 -4.68
N ASP A 337 -12.16 20.76 -5.34
CA ASP A 337 -10.79 20.32 -5.62
C ASP A 337 -9.92 20.18 -4.35
N GLN A 338 -10.28 20.89 -3.27
CA GLN A 338 -9.62 20.79 -1.96
C GLN A 338 -10.23 19.71 -1.07
N THR A 339 -11.18 18.91 -1.56
CA THR A 339 -11.78 17.83 -0.79
C THR A 339 -10.78 16.68 -0.58
N ILE A 340 -10.59 16.30 0.68
CA ILE A 340 -9.73 15.21 1.12
C ILE A 340 -10.53 14.38 2.12
N ILE A 341 -10.84 13.14 1.74
CA ILE A 341 -11.54 12.19 2.61
C ILE A 341 -10.63 11.00 2.82
N LYS A 342 -10.27 10.76 4.08
CA LYS A 342 -9.48 9.60 4.52
C LYS A 342 -10.38 8.69 5.33
N THR A 343 -10.42 7.44 4.93
CA THR A 343 -11.28 6.41 5.50
C THR A 343 -10.45 5.20 5.86
N SER A 344 -10.65 4.66 7.06
CA SER A 344 -9.98 3.43 7.50
C SER A 344 -10.99 2.48 8.12
N TYR A 345 -11.02 1.22 7.65
CA TYR A 345 -12.00 0.21 8.08
C TYR A 345 -13.46 0.68 7.98
N SER A 346 -13.74 1.47 6.94
CA SER A 346 -14.93 2.34 6.88
C SER A 346 -15.62 2.16 5.54
N PRO A 347 -16.88 1.68 5.50
CA PRO A 347 -17.65 1.62 4.27
C PRO A 347 -17.91 3.03 3.71
N VAL A 348 -17.82 3.17 2.39
CA VAL A 348 -18.03 4.44 1.68
C VAL A 348 -19.04 4.20 0.57
N ARG A 349 -20.15 4.96 0.58
CA ARG A 349 -21.12 4.99 -0.52
C ARG A 349 -21.36 6.42 -0.96
N VAL A 350 -21.03 6.72 -2.21
CA VAL A 350 -21.14 8.07 -2.77
C VAL A 350 -21.88 7.99 -4.10
N LYS A 351 -23.01 8.71 -4.21
CA LYS A 351 -23.78 8.74 -5.46
C LYS A 351 -23.09 9.54 -6.56
N LYS A 352 -22.46 10.66 -6.20
CA LYS A 352 -21.76 11.51 -7.18
C LYS A 352 -20.48 12.10 -6.61
N TRP A 353 -19.34 11.76 -7.20
CA TRP A 353 -18.04 12.30 -6.88
C TRP A 353 -17.55 13.22 -8.00
N ASN A 354 -17.56 14.53 -7.77
CA ASN A 354 -17.15 15.50 -8.79
C ASN A 354 -15.64 15.74 -8.79
N TYR A 355 -15.08 16.05 -7.62
CA TYR A 355 -13.67 16.41 -7.42
C TYR A 355 -13.21 16.02 -6.02
N GLY A 356 -11.92 15.70 -5.89
CA GLY A 356 -11.26 15.50 -4.60
C GLY A 356 -10.38 14.26 -4.54
N LEU A 357 -9.81 14.03 -3.37
CA LEU A 357 -9.02 12.87 -3.03
C LEU A 357 -9.78 11.96 -2.05
N LEU A 358 -9.88 10.67 -2.40
CA LEU A 358 -10.34 9.61 -1.51
C LEU A 358 -9.15 8.71 -1.16
N GLN A 359 -8.87 8.59 0.12
CA GLN A 359 -7.96 7.58 0.66
C GLN A 359 -8.78 6.54 1.43
N ALA A 360 -8.71 5.28 1.00
CA ALA A 360 -9.43 4.18 1.63
C ALA A 360 -8.47 3.05 2.02
N ASP A 361 -8.33 2.82 3.31
CA ASP A 361 -7.42 1.82 3.87
C ASP A 361 -8.21 0.76 4.64
N TYR A 362 -8.05 -0.51 4.25
CA TYR A 362 -8.70 -1.67 4.86
C TYR A 362 -10.24 -1.64 4.82
N SER A 363 -10.82 -0.98 3.81
CA SER A 363 -12.25 -0.79 3.62
C SER A 363 -12.81 -1.81 2.62
N GLY A 364 -13.63 -2.75 3.09
CA GLY A 364 -14.20 -3.81 2.24
C GLY A 364 -15.40 -3.39 1.38
N ASN A 365 -15.80 -2.12 1.39
CA ASN A 365 -16.90 -1.64 0.55
C ASN A 365 -16.74 -0.14 0.27
N VAL A 366 -16.15 0.19 -0.87
CA VAL A 366 -16.09 1.55 -1.41
C VAL A 366 -16.86 1.57 -2.73
N ASP A 367 -18.09 2.09 -2.70
CA ASP A 367 -19.01 2.13 -3.83
C ASP A 367 -19.24 3.58 -4.28
N LEU A 368 -18.84 3.87 -5.52
CA LEU A 368 -18.92 5.19 -6.14
C LEU A 368 -19.79 5.08 -7.42
N ASP A 369 -20.99 5.67 -7.38
CA ASP A 369 -21.95 5.51 -8.48
C ASP A 369 -21.55 6.29 -9.74
N GLU A 370 -21.37 7.61 -9.62
CA GLU A 370 -20.93 8.50 -10.69
C GLU A 370 -19.65 9.23 -10.28
N VAL A 371 -18.59 9.12 -11.09
CA VAL A 371 -17.29 9.76 -10.82
C VAL A 371 -16.91 10.66 -11.98
N LEU A 372 -16.76 11.96 -11.72
CA LEU A 372 -16.25 12.91 -12.70
C LEU A 372 -14.71 12.96 -12.66
N ASN A 373 -14.12 13.54 -11.60
CA ASN A 373 -12.67 13.58 -11.40
C ASN A 373 -12.32 13.07 -10.00
N LEU A 374 -11.57 11.97 -9.93
CA LEU A 374 -11.20 11.33 -8.66
C LEU A 374 -9.69 11.07 -8.59
N ARG A 375 -9.09 11.45 -7.47
CA ARG A 375 -7.80 10.92 -7.04
C ARG A 375 -8.04 9.87 -5.96
N LEU A 376 -7.71 8.63 -6.24
CA LEU A 376 -7.96 7.50 -5.35
C LEU A 376 -6.63 6.91 -4.88
N SER A 377 -6.50 6.72 -3.57
CA SER A 377 -5.41 5.95 -2.97
C SER A 377 -6.00 4.86 -2.10
N THR A 378 -5.66 3.61 -2.37
CA THR A 378 -6.19 2.50 -1.57
C THR A 378 -5.12 1.54 -1.08
N THR A 379 -5.37 1.00 0.11
CA THR A 379 -4.60 -0.11 0.69
C THR A 379 -5.56 -1.19 1.15
N SER A 380 -5.43 -2.42 0.64
CA SER A 380 -6.26 -3.57 1.04
C SER A 380 -7.76 -3.25 1.10
N SER A 381 -8.29 -2.64 0.04
CA SER A 381 -9.68 -2.17 -0.02
C SER A 381 -10.37 -2.58 -1.31
N ASP A 382 -11.68 -2.77 -1.23
CA ASP A 382 -12.51 -3.22 -2.34
C ASP A 382 -13.25 -2.01 -2.92
N VAL A 383 -12.90 -1.61 -4.14
CA VAL A 383 -13.44 -0.41 -4.78
C VAL A 383 -14.28 -0.76 -6.00
N THR A 384 -15.49 -0.22 -6.06
CA THR A 384 -16.36 -0.26 -7.24
C THR A 384 -16.67 1.16 -7.68
N ILE A 385 -16.36 1.47 -8.94
CA ILE A 385 -16.79 2.67 -9.65
C ILE A 385 -17.82 2.23 -10.68
N ASN A 386 -19.08 2.61 -10.51
CA ASN A 386 -20.15 2.19 -11.41
C ASN A 386 -20.06 2.93 -12.75
N ASN A 387 -19.94 4.26 -12.73
CA ASN A 387 -19.84 5.09 -13.94
C ASN A 387 -18.72 6.12 -13.82
N LEU A 388 -17.67 5.96 -14.63
CA LEU A 388 -16.61 6.96 -14.79
C LEU A 388 -16.93 7.93 -15.93
N LEU A 389 -17.07 9.21 -15.62
CA LEU A 389 -17.52 10.24 -16.55
C LEU A 389 -16.37 10.98 -17.25
N GLU A 390 -15.29 11.32 -16.54
CA GLU A 390 -14.21 12.16 -17.09
C GLU A 390 -12.81 11.60 -16.80
N SER A 391 -12.32 11.67 -15.56
CA SER A 391 -10.97 11.22 -15.22
C SER A 391 -10.85 10.51 -13.88
N VAL A 392 -9.98 9.51 -13.82
CA VAL A 392 -9.57 8.88 -12.56
C VAL A 392 -8.06 8.70 -12.53
N ILE A 393 -7.44 9.10 -11.42
CA ILE A 393 -6.04 8.80 -11.11
C ILE A 393 -6.06 7.96 -9.84
N SER A 394 -5.55 6.74 -9.92
CA SER A 394 -5.69 5.76 -8.86
C SER A 394 -4.37 5.08 -8.53
N ASN A 395 -4.07 4.94 -7.25
CA ASN A 395 -2.96 4.15 -6.73
C ASN A 395 -3.52 3.10 -5.76
N ASN A 396 -3.54 1.84 -6.18
CA ASN A 396 -4.11 0.74 -5.41
C ASN A 396 -3.02 -0.24 -5.00
N LYS A 397 -2.95 -0.52 -3.71
CA LYS A 397 -2.04 -1.49 -3.11
C LYS A 397 -2.86 -2.56 -2.42
N MET A 398 -2.89 -3.76 -3.00
CA MET A 398 -3.68 -4.88 -2.48
C MET A 398 -5.19 -4.62 -2.50
N GLY A 399 -5.94 -5.54 -3.08
CA GLY A 399 -7.40 -5.45 -3.20
C GLY A 399 -7.89 -5.12 -4.62
N PRO A 400 -9.16 -5.44 -4.91
CA PRO A 400 -9.75 -5.28 -6.22
C PRO A 400 -10.26 -3.85 -6.48
N ILE A 401 -10.03 -3.35 -7.69
CA ILE A 401 -10.69 -2.17 -8.24
C ILE A 401 -11.53 -2.55 -9.47
N LYS A 402 -12.82 -2.23 -9.42
CA LYS A 402 -13.77 -2.50 -10.51
C LYS A 402 -14.32 -1.21 -11.08
N ILE A 403 -14.23 -1.04 -12.40
CA ILE A 403 -14.85 0.07 -13.14
C ILE A 403 -15.86 -0.54 -14.11
N ASN A 404 -17.15 -0.41 -13.80
CA ASN A 404 -18.23 -1.08 -14.55
C ASN A 404 -18.60 -0.37 -15.85
N THR A 405 -18.41 0.95 -15.95
CA THR A 405 -18.74 1.70 -17.17
C THR A 405 -17.88 2.94 -17.28
N VAL A 406 -17.31 3.16 -18.46
CA VAL A 406 -16.58 4.38 -18.81
C VAL A 406 -17.38 5.18 -19.84
N SER A 407 -17.57 6.47 -19.57
CA SER A 407 -18.26 7.41 -20.44
C SER A 407 -17.53 7.55 -21.77
N LYS A 408 -18.31 7.72 -22.85
CA LYS A 408 -17.79 8.03 -24.19
C LYS A 408 -16.94 9.30 -24.22
N ASN A 409 -17.11 10.21 -23.26
CA ASN A 409 -16.45 11.51 -23.20
C ASN A 409 -15.32 11.56 -22.15
N PHE A 410 -14.88 10.42 -21.63
CA PHE A 410 -13.75 10.38 -20.70
C PHE A 410 -12.49 11.01 -21.31
N LYS A 411 -11.59 11.47 -20.45
CA LYS A 411 -10.31 12.09 -20.83
C LYS A 411 -9.13 11.21 -20.41
N GLN A 412 -9.08 10.79 -19.15
CA GLN A 412 -7.90 10.10 -18.63
C GLN A 412 -8.25 9.04 -17.59
N ILE A 413 -7.71 7.85 -17.78
CA ILE A 413 -7.68 6.80 -16.76
C ILE A 413 -6.21 6.51 -16.49
N ASP A 414 -5.73 6.80 -15.29
CA ASP A 414 -4.37 6.49 -14.86
C ASP A 414 -4.44 5.64 -13.60
N ILE A 415 -4.05 4.38 -13.71
CA ILE A 415 -4.19 3.42 -12.61
C ILE A 415 -2.85 2.74 -12.36
N SER A 416 -2.35 2.87 -11.14
CA SER A 416 -1.20 2.15 -10.62
C SER A 416 -1.66 1.05 -9.67
N LEU A 417 -1.22 -0.18 -9.90
CA LEU A 417 -1.60 -1.39 -9.18
C LEU A 417 -0.35 -2.08 -8.63
N GLN A 418 -0.39 -2.47 -7.37
CA GLN A 418 0.63 -3.28 -6.71
C GLN A 418 -0.02 -4.40 -5.91
N ASN A 419 0.29 -5.66 -6.24
CA ASN A 419 -0.32 -6.85 -5.65
C ASN A 419 -1.86 -6.78 -5.65
N ALA A 420 -2.47 -6.25 -6.71
CA ALA A 420 -3.88 -5.89 -6.77
C ALA A 420 -4.54 -6.46 -8.03
N GLU A 421 -5.87 -6.39 -8.06
CA GLU A 421 -6.68 -6.84 -9.20
C GLU A 421 -7.48 -5.67 -9.76
N MET A 422 -7.57 -5.58 -11.07
CA MET A 422 -8.38 -4.58 -11.74
C MET A 422 -9.30 -5.21 -12.77
N THR A 423 -10.58 -4.85 -12.73
CA THR A 423 -11.53 -5.11 -13.82
C THR A 423 -12.07 -3.80 -14.36
N CYS A 424 -11.99 -3.59 -15.67
CA CYS A 424 -12.53 -2.39 -16.31
C CYS A 424 -13.27 -2.71 -17.60
N ASP A 425 -14.50 -2.22 -17.70
CA ASP A 425 -15.31 -2.31 -18.92
C ASP A 425 -14.98 -1.09 -19.81
N LEU A 426 -14.40 -1.35 -20.97
CA LEU A 426 -13.84 -0.34 -21.86
C LEU A 426 -14.95 0.43 -22.61
N PRO A 427 -14.75 1.72 -22.90
CA PRO A 427 -15.72 2.51 -23.63
C PRO A 427 -15.68 2.18 -25.13
N LYS A 428 -16.85 2.18 -25.77
CA LYS A 428 -17.02 2.00 -27.23
C LYS A 428 -16.68 3.28 -28.02
N THR A 429 -15.49 3.85 -27.76
CA THR A 429 -14.97 5.08 -28.38
C THR A 429 -13.48 4.95 -28.64
N GLY A 430 -12.93 5.83 -29.48
CA GLY A 430 -11.49 5.81 -29.73
C GLY A 430 -10.67 6.35 -28.56
N PHE A 431 -9.60 5.66 -28.19
CA PHE A 431 -8.66 6.05 -27.15
C PHE A 431 -7.28 5.41 -27.36
N SER A 432 -6.24 6.02 -26.80
CA SER A 432 -4.92 5.42 -26.67
C SER A 432 -4.81 4.62 -25.38
N VAL A 433 -4.07 3.52 -25.41
CA VAL A 433 -3.87 2.66 -24.24
C VAL A 433 -2.40 2.31 -24.08
N GLU A 434 -1.90 2.42 -22.86
CA GLU A 434 -0.56 2.00 -22.45
C GLU A 434 -0.65 1.19 -21.16
N ILE A 435 -0.22 -0.07 -21.21
CA ILE A 435 -0.26 -1.00 -20.08
C ILE A 435 1.15 -1.50 -19.82
N ASN A 436 1.70 -1.11 -18.69
CA ASN A 436 3.03 -1.48 -18.23
C ASN A 436 2.89 -2.50 -17.10
N GLY A 437 3.17 -3.77 -17.39
CA GLY A 437 3.07 -4.85 -16.43
C GLY A 437 4.43 -5.42 -16.06
N THR A 438 4.77 -5.46 -14.77
CA THR A 438 5.93 -6.19 -14.24
C THR A 438 5.45 -7.43 -13.52
N MET A 439 5.76 -8.62 -14.06
CA MET A 439 5.26 -9.91 -13.56
C MET A 439 3.73 -9.90 -13.33
N SER A 440 3.00 -9.29 -14.27
CA SER A 440 1.56 -9.08 -14.22
C SER A 440 0.87 -9.86 -15.32
N LYS A 441 -0.39 -10.25 -15.07
CA LYS A 441 -1.26 -10.88 -16.06
C LYS A 441 -2.22 -9.85 -16.64
N LEU A 442 -2.32 -9.81 -17.97
CA LEU A 442 -3.25 -8.95 -18.71
C LEU A 442 -4.21 -9.82 -19.53
N THR A 443 -5.50 -9.61 -19.30
CA THR A 443 -6.58 -10.13 -20.15
C THR A 443 -7.22 -8.95 -20.87
N ALA A 444 -7.17 -8.93 -22.20
CA ALA A 444 -7.70 -7.86 -23.03
C ALA A 444 -8.64 -8.41 -24.12
N PRO A 445 -9.66 -7.64 -24.54
CA PRO A 445 -10.57 -8.08 -25.59
C PRO A 445 -9.90 -8.08 -26.96
N ALA A 446 -10.37 -8.95 -27.86
CA ALA A 446 -9.81 -9.11 -29.21
C ALA A 446 -9.94 -7.84 -30.07
N GLY A 447 -10.86 -6.93 -29.75
CA GLY A 447 -11.04 -5.66 -30.44
C GLY A 447 -9.93 -4.63 -30.18
N LEU A 448 -9.10 -4.83 -29.16
CA LEU A 448 -8.06 -3.87 -28.77
C LEU A 448 -6.75 -4.15 -29.53
N LYS A 449 -6.31 -3.20 -30.36
CA LYS A 449 -5.05 -3.32 -31.10
C LYS A 449 -3.90 -2.97 -30.16
N LEU A 450 -3.14 -3.97 -29.74
CA LEU A 450 -2.00 -3.83 -28.82
C LEU A 450 -0.71 -4.32 -29.46
N ASP A 451 0.29 -3.45 -29.54
CA ASP A 451 1.66 -3.79 -29.82
C ASP A 451 2.37 -4.13 -28.50
N ARG A 452 2.97 -5.32 -28.45
CA ARG A 452 3.64 -5.84 -27.25
C ARG A 452 5.15 -5.70 -27.39
N THR A 453 5.77 -5.03 -26.43
CA THR A 453 7.22 -5.00 -26.24
C THR A 453 7.56 -5.65 -24.89
N LYS A 454 8.52 -6.57 -24.86
CA LYS A 454 8.97 -7.20 -23.61
C LYS A 454 10.43 -6.84 -23.35
N HIS A 455 10.71 -6.37 -22.13
CA HIS A 455 12.06 -6.12 -21.65
C HIS A 455 12.22 -6.75 -20.27
N ASN A 456 12.97 -7.85 -20.19
CA ASN A 456 13.12 -8.68 -18.97
C ASN A 456 11.77 -9.11 -18.39
N ASN A 457 11.51 -8.75 -17.12
CA ASN A 457 10.28 -9.08 -16.38
C ASN A 457 9.15 -8.06 -16.60
N THR A 458 9.35 -7.06 -17.46
CA THR A 458 8.36 -6.02 -17.77
C THR A 458 7.84 -6.18 -19.19
N THR A 459 6.52 -6.19 -19.34
CA THR A 459 5.79 -6.17 -20.61
C THR A 459 5.09 -4.84 -20.75
N VAL A 460 5.34 -4.17 -21.86
CA VAL A 460 4.70 -2.91 -22.23
C VAL A 460 3.78 -3.20 -23.41
N HIS A 461 2.49 -2.94 -23.24
CA HIS A 461 1.49 -3.01 -24.29
C HIS A 461 1.07 -1.59 -24.64
N LYS A 462 1.35 -1.15 -25.87
CA LYS A 462 0.88 0.16 -26.38
C LYS A 462 -0.08 -0.07 -27.52
N GLY A 463 -1.11 0.75 -27.61
CA GLY A 463 -2.12 0.52 -28.62
C GLY A 463 -3.22 1.55 -28.62
N TYR A 464 -4.31 1.20 -29.30
CA TYR A 464 -5.48 2.05 -29.39
C TYR A 464 -6.74 1.23 -29.66
N ASN A 465 -7.87 1.81 -29.25
CA ASN A 465 -9.19 1.38 -29.70
C ASN A 465 -9.67 2.34 -30.79
N LEU A 466 -10.22 1.84 -31.90
CA LEU A 466 -10.74 2.58 -33.07
C LEU A 466 -9.77 3.59 -33.75
N ASN A 467 -9.35 4.66 -33.06
CA ASN A 467 -8.44 5.69 -33.56
C ASN A 467 -7.42 6.08 -32.48
N GLY A 468 -6.13 6.16 -32.85
CA GLY A 468 -5.01 6.39 -31.93
C GLY A 468 -4.66 7.86 -31.66
N ASN A 469 -5.30 8.81 -32.35
CA ASN A 469 -4.99 10.24 -32.26
C ASN A 469 -6.13 11.01 -31.55
N ASN A 470 -6.35 10.70 -30.27
CA ASN A 470 -7.46 11.25 -29.50
C ASN A 470 -6.98 11.83 -28.16
N ASP A 471 -7.69 12.85 -27.66
CA ASP A 471 -7.51 13.48 -26.34
C ASP A 471 -7.83 12.55 -25.15
N LYS A 472 -7.93 11.23 -25.39
CA LYS A 472 -8.40 10.22 -24.45
C LYS A 472 -7.35 9.14 -24.26
N SER A 473 -6.91 8.93 -23.02
CA SER A 473 -5.85 7.98 -22.69
C SER A 473 -6.23 7.07 -21.52
N ILE A 474 -5.78 5.82 -21.62
CA ILE A 474 -5.81 4.83 -20.54
C ILE A 474 -4.39 4.37 -20.29
N VAL A 475 -3.86 4.66 -19.10
CA VAL A 475 -2.53 4.26 -18.64
C VAL A 475 -2.70 3.35 -17.43
N ILE A 476 -2.15 2.15 -17.51
CA ILE A 476 -2.21 1.16 -16.43
C ILE A 476 -0.78 0.72 -16.12
N ASN A 477 -0.32 0.96 -14.90
CA ASN A 477 0.95 0.45 -14.40
C ASN A 477 0.66 -0.65 -13.38
N SER A 478 1.05 -1.88 -13.66
CA SER A 478 0.74 -3.03 -12.82
C SER A 478 2.01 -3.76 -12.39
N GLN A 479 2.13 -4.05 -11.09
CA GLN A 479 3.25 -4.81 -10.51
C GLN A 479 2.69 -6.00 -9.73
N TYR A 480 3.03 -7.22 -10.14
CA TYR A 480 2.54 -8.47 -9.52
C TYR A 480 1.01 -8.49 -9.36
N SER A 481 0.32 -8.00 -10.39
CA SER A 481 -1.12 -7.69 -10.37
C SER A 481 -1.83 -8.28 -11.59
N GLU A 482 -3.14 -8.51 -11.48
CA GLU A 482 -3.98 -8.94 -12.60
C GLU A 482 -4.83 -7.78 -13.13
N VAL A 483 -4.84 -7.61 -14.46
CA VAL A 483 -5.62 -6.59 -15.16
C VAL A 483 -6.54 -7.27 -16.16
N VAL A 484 -7.84 -7.07 -15.99
CA VAL A 484 -8.90 -7.61 -16.86
C VAL A 484 -9.65 -6.45 -17.50
N LEU A 485 -9.50 -6.32 -18.82
CA LEU A 485 -10.24 -5.37 -19.64
C LEU A 485 -11.35 -6.10 -20.39
N LYS A 486 -12.56 -5.54 -20.40
CA LYS A 486 -13.76 -6.10 -21.04
C LYS A 486 -14.37 -5.12 -22.05
N ASP A 487 -15.22 -5.61 -22.94
CA ASP A 487 -15.90 -4.86 -24.03
C ASP A 487 -17.33 -4.41 -23.71
#